data_AF-A0A956YYF5-F1
#
_entry.id   AF-A0A956YYF5-F1
#
_cell.length_a   1.000
_cell.length_b   1.000
_cell.length_c   1.000
_cell.angle_alpha   90.00
_cell.angle_beta   90.00
_cell.angle_gamma   90.00
#
_symmetry.space_group_name_H-M   'P 1'
#
loop_
_entity.id
_entity.type
_entity.pdbx_description
1 polymer ?
#
loop_
_entity_poly.entity_id
_entity_poly.type
_entity_poly.pdbx_seq_one_letter_code
_entity_poly.pdbx_strand_id
1 'polypeptide(L)'
;MPNYICMTCGVQYAESATPPAHCPICADERQYVKASGQQWTTLDDLRKRYHNEIRTVEPNLTGIATVPGFTIGQRPLLIQTPNG
;
A
#
# COMPACT_ATOMS: atom_id res chain seq x y z
N MET A 1 -4.23 14.00 -12.79
CA MET A 1 -3.81 14.31 -11.40
C MET A 1 -3.45 12.98 -10.73
N PRO A 2 -2.59 12.93 -9.70
CA PRO A 2 -2.23 11.64 -9.09
C PRO A 2 -3.23 11.18 -8.03
N ASN A 3 -3.24 9.87 -7.76
CA ASN A 3 -3.72 9.31 -6.50
C ASN A 3 -2.56 9.28 -5.50
N TYR A 4 -2.77 9.84 -4.31
CA TYR A 4 -1.75 9.86 -3.27
C TYR A 4 -1.88 8.65 -2.35
N ILE A 5 -0.73 8.06 -2.02
CA ILE A 5 -0.59 6.90 -1.15
C ILE A 5 0.17 7.33 0.11
N CYS A 6 -0.39 7.02 1.29
CA CYS A 6 0.27 7.33 2.55
C CYS A 6 1.49 6.41 2.77
N MET A 7 2.67 6.98 3.00
CA MET A 7 3.90 6.20 3.22
C MET A 7 3.98 5.50 4.59
N THR A 8 2.99 5.72 5.46
CA THR A 8 2.89 5.04 6.76
C THR A 8 2.00 3.81 6.67
N CYS A 9 0.74 3.97 6.26
CA CYS A 9 -0.24 2.87 6.25
C CYS A 9 -0.52 2.26 4.87
N GLY A 10 -0.08 2.89 3.78
CA GLY A 10 -0.26 2.39 2.41
C GLY A 10 -1.63 2.63 1.79
N VAL A 11 -2.55 3.31 2.48
CA VAL A 11 -3.85 3.65 1.90
C VAL A 11 -3.70 4.64 0.74
N GLN A 12 -4.45 4.41 -0.34
CA GLN A 12 -4.58 5.31 -1.47
C GLN A 12 -5.85 6.15 -1.35
N TYR A 13 -5.76 7.45 -1.65
CA TYR A 13 -6.90 8.36 -1.70
C TYR A 13 -7.32 8.69 -3.14
N ALA A 14 -8.48 9.33 -3.26
CA ALA A 14 -9.01 9.83 -4.53
C ALA A 14 -8.02 10.77 -5.23
N GLU A 15 -8.22 10.94 -6.55
CA GLU A 15 -7.36 11.75 -7.39
C GLU A 15 -7.42 13.23 -6.99
N SER A 16 -6.27 13.88 -6.82
CA SER A 16 -6.19 15.28 -6.43
C SER A 16 -4.91 15.95 -6.96
N ALA A 17 -4.93 17.27 -7.11
CA ALA A 17 -3.76 18.02 -7.59
C ALA A 17 -2.67 18.14 -6.51
N THR A 18 -3.08 18.05 -5.24
CA THR A 18 -2.22 18.14 -4.06
C THR A 18 -2.51 16.97 -3.11
N PRO A 19 -1.53 16.52 -2.31
CA PRO A 19 -1.76 15.45 -1.34
C PRO A 19 -2.82 15.88 -0.31
N PRO A 20 -3.57 14.92 0.29
CA PRO A 20 -4.47 15.22 1.39
C PRO A 20 -3.74 15.93 2.53
N ALA A 21 -4.42 16.88 3.19
CA ALA A 21 -3.85 17.63 4.31
C ALA A 21 -3.36 16.71 5.44
N HIS A 22 -4.08 15.61 5.66
CA HIS A 22 -3.68 14.52 6.53
C HIS A 22 -4.32 13.20 6.09
N CYS A 23 -3.76 12.08 6.54
CA CYS A 23 -4.27 10.73 6.42
C CYS A 23 -5.15 10.41 7.65
N PRO A 24 -6.49 10.34 7.52
CA PRO A 24 -7.37 10.05 8.65
C PRO A 24 -7.08 8.70 9.32
N ILE A 25 -6.65 7.69 8.55
CA ILE A 25 -6.27 6.38 9.11
C ILE A 25 -5.11 6.49 10.09
N CYS A 26 -4.08 7.28 9.76
CA CYS A 26 -2.93 7.44 10.66
C CYS A 26 -3.16 8.46 11.77
N ALA A 27 -4.15 9.35 11.61
CA ALA A 27 -4.55 10.32 12.61
C ALA A 27 -5.58 9.76 13.61
N ASP A 28 -6.16 8.60 13.31
CA ASP A 28 -6.96 7.81 14.24
C ASP A 28 -6.11 7.44 15.47
N GLU A 29 -6.67 7.59 16.66
CA GLU A 29 -5.98 7.35 17.95
C GLU A 29 -5.46 5.92 18.12
N ARG A 30 -6.01 4.96 17.37
CA ARG A 30 -5.57 3.55 17.37
C ARG A 30 -4.35 3.33 16.49
N GLN A 31 -3.95 4.35 15.74
CA GLN A 31 -2.74 4.37 14.93
C GLN A 31 -1.77 5.42 15.47
N TYR A 32 -0.57 5.47 14.89
CA TYR A 32 0.42 6.49 15.22
C TYR A 32 0.86 7.22 13.96
N VAL A 33 1.15 8.51 14.12
CA VAL A 33 1.88 9.29 13.14
C VAL A 33 3.36 9.13 13.42
N LYS A 34 4.15 8.81 12.39
CA LYS A 34 5.61 8.75 12.52
C LYS A 34 6.16 10.12 12.94
N ALA A 35 7.26 10.15 13.69
CA ALA A 35 7.90 11.38 14.14
C ALA A 35 8.28 12.34 12.98
N SER A 36 8.55 11.78 11.79
CA SER A 36 8.79 12.54 10.56
C SER A 36 7.54 13.19 9.95
N GLY A 37 6.38 13.07 10.60
CA GLY A 37 5.09 13.48 10.07
C GLY A 37 4.54 12.51 9.01
N GLN A 38 3.43 12.91 8.39
CA GLN A 38 2.79 12.16 7.32
C GLN A 38 3.44 12.50 5.97
N GLN A 39 3.75 11.46 5.21
CA GLN A 39 4.38 11.58 3.90
C GLN A 39 3.53 10.86 2.85
N TRP A 40 3.66 11.33 1.61
CA TRP A 40 2.84 10.91 0.49
C TRP A 40 3.72 10.46 -0.67
N THR A 41 3.24 9.47 -1.41
CA THR A 41 3.83 9.02 -2.67
C THR A 41 2.73 8.78 -3.70
N THR A 42 3.09 8.37 -4.91
CA THR A 42 2.17 8.02 -5.99
C THR A 42 2.54 6.65 -6.53
N LEU A 43 1.62 5.99 -7.24
CA LEU A 43 1.93 4.71 -7.88
C LEU A 43 3.11 4.81 -8.86
N ASP A 44 3.21 5.92 -9.59
CA ASP A 44 4.31 6.15 -10.54
C ASP A 44 5.65 6.32 -9.84
N ASP A 45 5.69 6.96 -8.67
CA ASP A 45 6.90 7.04 -7.86
C ASP A 45 7.28 5.70 -7.23
N LEU A 46 6.30 4.90 -6.83
CA LEU A 46 6.54 3.55 -6.33
C LEU A 46 7.15 2.66 -7.41
N ARG A 47 6.61 2.68 -8.64
CA ARG A 47 7.11 1.87 -9.77
C ARG A 47 8.59 2.11 -10.12
N LYS A 48 9.16 3.25 -9.73
CA LYS A 48 10.60 3.55 -9.95
C LYS A 48 11.53 2.71 -9.07
N ARG A 49 11.05 2.22 -7.92
CA ARG A 49 11.88 1.57 -6.89
C ARG A 49 11.30 0.27 -6.33
N TYR A 50 10.03 0.04 -6.54
CA TYR A 50 9.28 -1.10 -6.02
C TYR A 50 8.71 -1.93 -7.16
N HIS A 51 8.60 -3.22 -6.94
CA HIS A 51 7.90 -4.16 -7.82
C HIS A 51 7.12 -5.16 -6.98
N ASN A 52 6.20 -5.89 -7.61
CA ASN A 52 5.50 -6.98 -6.94
C ASN A 52 6.18 -8.31 -7.27
N GLU A 53 6.48 -9.07 -6.24
CA GLU A 53 6.77 -10.49 -6.36
C GLU A 53 5.48 -11.29 -6.22
N ILE A 54 5.27 -12.24 -7.12
CA ILE A 54 4.13 -13.14 -7.13
C ILE A 54 4.67 -14.56 -7.02
N ARG A 55 4.25 -15.29 -6.00
CA ARG A 55 4.77 -16.62 -5.70
C ARG A 55 3.64 -17.55 -5.28
N THR A 56 3.66 -18.78 -5.76
CA THR A 56 2.80 -19.85 -5.22
C THR A 56 3.23 -20.15 -3.78
N VAL A 57 2.28 -20.08 -2.84
CA VAL A 57 2.52 -20.42 -1.43
C VAL A 57 2.21 -21.90 -1.22
N GLU A 58 1.09 -22.36 -1.78
CA GLU A 58 0.63 -23.76 -1.80
C GLU A 58 -0.36 -23.94 -2.98
N PRO A 59 -0.80 -25.16 -3.33
CA PRO A 59 -1.77 -25.36 -4.41
C PRO A 59 -3.01 -24.48 -4.21
N ASN A 60 -3.38 -23.72 -5.24
CA ASN A 60 -4.51 -22.77 -5.25
C ASN A 60 -4.36 -21.54 -4.32
N LEU A 61 -3.17 -21.28 -3.77
CA LEU A 61 -2.88 -20.08 -2.98
C LEU A 61 -1.67 -19.33 -3.56
N THR A 62 -1.91 -18.14 -4.09
CA THR A 62 -0.87 -17.25 -4.61
C THR A 62 -0.63 -16.09 -3.65
N GLY A 63 0.62 -15.89 -3.25
CA GLY A 63 1.05 -14.74 -2.48
C GLY A 63 1.55 -13.61 -3.36
N ILE A 64 1.20 -12.38 -3.00
CA ILE A 64 1.65 -11.15 -3.65
C ILE A 64 2.37 -10.32 -2.59
N ALA A 65 3.58 -9.85 -2.90
CA ALA A 65 4.35 -8.99 -2.01
C ALA A 65 4.98 -7.84 -2.78
N THR A 66 4.93 -6.62 -2.23
CA THR A 66 5.69 -5.49 -2.77
C THR A 66 7.12 -5.51 -2.20
N VAL A 67 8.11 -5.44 -3.08
CA VAL A 67 9.54 -5.50 -2.76
C VAL A 67 10.27 -4.27 -3.33
N PRO A 68 11.09 -3.56 -2.52
CA PRO A 68 11.34 -3.79 -1.09
C PRO A 68 10.09 -3.56 -0.23
N GLY A 69 10.10 -4.03 1.01
CA GLY A 69 8.95 -3.95 1.91
C GLY A 69 8.38 -2.52 1.99
N PHE A 70 7.05 -2.42 1.88
CA PHE A 70 6.36 -1.13 1.79
C PHE A 70 5.35 -0.97 2.92
N THR A 71 5.36 0.20 3.57
CA THR A 71 4.40 0.61 4.62
C THR A 71 4.29 -0.43 5.75
N ILE A 72 3.07 -0.90 6.06
CA ILE A 72 2.80 -1.91 7.08
C ILE A 72 3.15 -3.33 6.64
N GLY A 73 3.73 -3.50 5.44
CA GLY A 73 4.10 -4.82 4.91
C GLY A 73 2.89 -5.65 4.49
N GLN A 74 1.88 -5.02 3.86
CA GLN A 74 0.73 -5.77 3.36
C GLN A 74 1.17 -6.89 2.41
N ARG A 75 0.61 -8.09 2.62
CA ARG A 75 0.87 -9.27 1.81
C ARG A 75 -0.45 -9.90 1.38
N PRO A 76 -1.05 -9.44 0.27
CA PRO A 76 -2.27 -10.04 -0.25
C PRO A 76 -2.06 -11.51 -0.61
N LEU A 77 -3.09 -12.32 -0.37
CA LEU A 77 -3.17 -13.71 -0.80
C LEU A 77 -4.38 -13.87 -1.72
N LEU A 78 -4.16 -14.45 -2.89
CA LEU A 78 -5.20 -14.86 -3.82
C LEU A 78 -5.48 -16.35 -3.62
N ILE A 79 -6.67 -16.66 -3.15
CA ILE A 79 -7.20 -18.02 -3.06
C ILE A 79 -7.99 -18.30 -4.33
N GLN A 80 -7.74 -19.44 -4.97
CA GLN A 80 -8.48 -19.86 -6.16
C GLN A 80 -9.44 -21.00 -5.79
N THR A 81 -10.72 -20.80 -6.07
CA THR A 81 -11.75 -21.82 -5.86
C THR A 81 -12.32 -22.31 -7.20
N PRO A 82 -13.02 -23.45 -7.25
CA PRO A 82 -13.69 -23.89 -8.47
C PRO A 82 -14.68 -22.87 -9.07
N ASN A 83 -15.16 -21.90 -8.28
CA ASN A 83 -16.13 -20.89 -8.69
C ASN A 83 -15.49 -19.50 -8.94
N GLY A 84 -14.16 -19.41 -8.92
CA GLY A 84 -13.43 -18.14 -8.79
C GLY A 84 -12.80 -18.05 -7.41
#